data_AF-A0A2V8PHH0-F1
#
_entry.id   AF-A0A2V8PHH0-F1
#
_cell.length_a   1.000
_cell.length_b   1.000
_cell.length_c   1.000
_cell.angle_alpha   90.00
_cell.angle_beta   90.00
_cell.angle_gamma   90.00
#
_symmetry.space_group_name_H-M   'P 1'
#
loop_
_entity.id
_entity.type
_entity.pdbx_description
1 polymer ?
#
loop_
_entity_poly.entity_id
_entity_poly.type
_entity_poly.pdbx_seq_one_letter_code
_entity_poly.pdbx_strand_id
1 'polypeptide(L)'
;MERDNGLIEKLLRTDDQSEDINKLCDIVRETSFQIHKFLRSGHLEKIYENALTHRLTKMGIPVIQQHELGVFDEDGTSLGRLC
;
A
#
# COMPACT_ATOMS: atom_id res chain seq x y z
N MET A 1 -39.31 24.94 -18.30
CA MET A 1 -38.77 23.60 -18.62
C MET A 1 -37.42 23.49 -17.93
N GLU A 2 -37.45 23.35 -16.60
CA GLU A 2 -36.24 23.11 -15.81
C GLU A 2 -35.75 21.70 -16.13
N ARG A 3 -34.55 21.62 -16.71
CA ARG A 3 -33.87 20.36 -16.93
C ARG A 3 -33.44 19.86 -15.55
N ASP A 4 -33.90 18.68 -15.21
CA ASP A 4 -33.68 18.00 -13.94
C ASP A 4 -32.18 17.65 -13.81
N ASN A 5 -31.37 18.66 -13.46
CA ASN A 5 -29.91 18.56 -13.34
C ASN A 5 -29.48 17.59 -12.21
N GLY A 6 -30.40 17.19 -11.33
CA GLY A 6 -30.14 16.22 -10.25
C GLY A 6 -29.89 14.79 -10.77
N LEU A 7 -30.47 14.41 -11.91
CA LEU A 7 -30.19 13.11 -12.54
C LEU A 7 -28.79 13.07 -13.16
N ILE A 8 -28.33 14.20 -13.71
CA ILE A 8 -27.00 14.32 -14.32
C ILE A 8 -25.90 14.30 -13.24
N GLU A 9 -26.09 15.00 -12.11
CA GLU A 9 -25.17 14.92 -10.96
C GLU A 9 -25.12 13.51 -10.35
N LYS A 10 -26.23 12.79 -10.32
CA LYS A 10 -26.29 11.42 -9.77
C LYS A 10 -25.64 10.39 -10.70
N LEU A 11 -25.63 10.64 -12.02
CA LEU A 11 -24.93 9.85 -13.02
C LEU A 11 -23.43 10.20 -13.10
N LEU A 12 -23.05 11.42 -12.69
CA LEU A 12 -21.66 11.90 -12.58
C LEU A 12 -21.02 11.59 -11.22
N ARG A 13 -21.76 10.99 -10.28
CA ARG A 13 -21.15 10.38 -9.09
C ARG A 13 -20.32 9.21 -9.58
N THR A 14 -19.05 9.51 -9.71
CA THR A 14 -17.95 8.61 -10.03
C THR A 14 -18.16 7.30 -9.30
N ASP A 15 -18.15 6.23 -10.08
CA ASP A 15 -18.27 4.86 -9.64
C ASP A 15 -17.43 4.61 -8.38
N ASP A 16 -17.97 3.77 -7.50
CA ASP A 16 -17.59 3.57 -6.10
C ASP A 16 -16.09 3.49 -5.85
N GLN A 17 -15.45 4.65 -5.68
CA GLN A 17 -14.02 4.76 -5.38
C GLN A 17 -13.63 4.00 -4.11
N SER A 18 -14.59 3.76 -3.21
CA SER A 18 -14.38 3.00 -1.99
C SER A 18 -14.25 1.50 -2.24
N GLU A 19 -14.97 0.95 -3.21
CA GLU A 19 -14.83 -0.45 -3.62
C GLU A 19 -13.47 -0.73 -4.25
N ASP A 20 -12.98 0.18 -5.11
CA ASP A 20 -11.71 -0.03 -5.80
C ASP A 20 -10.49 0.09 -4.87
N ILE A 21 -10.52 1.02 -3.90
CA ILE A 21 -9.47 1.07 -2.86
C ILE A 21 -9.50 -0.17 -1.97
N ASN A 22 -10.69 -0.68 -1.64
CA ASN A 22 -10.82 -1.89 -0.83
C ASN A 22 -10.24 -3.11 -1.56
N LYS A 23 -10.54 -3.28 -2.86
CA LYS A 23 -9.93 -4.33 -3.69
C LYS A 23 -8.40 -4.23 -3.71
N LEU A 24 -7.85 -3.03 -3.84
CA LEU A 24 -6.40 -2.82 -3.79
C LEU A 24 -5.83 -3.24 -2.42
N CYS A 25 -6.48 -2.85 -1.32
CA CYS A 25 -6.04 -3.25 0.01
C CYS A 25 -6.07 -4.78 0.18
N ASP A 26 -7.08 -5.47 -0.35
CA ASP A 26 -7.17 -6.92 -0.30
C ASP A 26 -6.00 -7.60 -1.03
N ILE A 27 -5.63 -7.10 -2.21
CA ILE A 27 -4.46 -7.59 -2.96
C ILE A 27 -3.17 -7.43 -2.14
N VAL A 28 -2.97 -6.27 -1.52
CA VAL A 28 -1.76 -5.99 -0.71
C VAL A 28 -1.71 -6.90 0.52
N ARG A 29 -2.82 -7.08 1.23
CA ARG A 29 -2.91 -7.92 2.43
C ARG A 29 -2.70 -9.40 2.10
N GLU A 30 -3.36 -9.91 1.08
CA GLU A 30 -3.22 -11.30 0.66
C GLU A 30 -1.78 -11.58 0.19
N THR A 31 -1.19 -10.68 -0.59
CA THR A 31 0.20 -10.82 -1.05
C THR A 31 1.16 -10.87 0.14
N SER A 32 0.97 -9.97 1.12
CA SER A 32 1.75 -9.94 2.37
C SER A 32 1.61 -11.24 3.16
N PHE A 33 0.39 -11.76 3.29
CA PHE A 33 0.12 -13.02 3.96
C PHE A 33 0.81 -14.21 3.27
N GLN A 34 0.77 -14.28 1.94
CA GLN A 34 1.45 -15.33 1.18
C GLN A 34 2.99 -15.24 1.30
N ILE A 35 3.54 -14.03 1.40
CA ILE A 35 4.98 -13.83 1.68
C ILE A 35 5.30 -14.38 3.07
N HIS A 36 4.52 -14.02 4.09
CA HIS A 36 4.71 -14.52 5.45
C HIS A 36 4.59 -16.06 5.51
N LYS A 37 3.65 -16.67 4.80
CA LYS A 37 3.55 -18.14 4.74
C LYS A 37 4.78 -18.80 4.12
N PHE A 38 5.40 -18.15 3.14
CA PHE A 38 6.59 -18.66 2.47
C PHE A 38 7.87 -18.46 3.29
N LEU A 39 8.11 -17.22 3.74
CA LEU A 39 9.31 -16.83 4.49
C LEU A 39 9.25 -17.17 5.98
N ARG A 40 8.05 -17.46 6.51
CA ARG A 40 7.78 -17.60 7.95
C ARG A 40 8.16 -16.33 8.71
N SER A 41 8.70 -16.46 9.91
CA SER A 41 9.11 -15.39 10.81
C SER A 41 10.63 -15.43 11.04
N GLY A 42 11.22 -14.30 11.39
CA GLY A 42 12.63 -14.22 11.81
C GLY A 42 13.57 -13.55 10.80
N HIS A 43 13.03 -13.12 9.66
CA HIS A 43 13.76 -12.28 8.71
C HIS A 43 13.62 -10.80 9.07
N LEU A 44 14.58 -10.00 8.58
CA LEU A 44 14.50 -8.54 8.68
C LEU A 44 13.29 -8.03 7.89
N GLU A 45 12.69 -6.94 8.36
CA GLU A 45 11.58 -6.26 7.70
C GLU A 45 11.86 -5.98 6.22
N LYS A 46 13.08 -5.52 5.91
CA LYS A 46 13.55 -5.26 4.54
C LYS A 46 13.38 -6.45 3.59
N ILE A 47 13.47 -7.68 4.09
CA ILE A 47 13.28 -8.88 3.27
C ILE A 47 11.81 -9.03 2.87
N TYR A 48 10.87 -8.77 3.79
CA TYR A 48 9.44 -8.81 3.50
C TYR A 48 9.03 -7.66 2.57
N GLU A 49 9.58 -6.47 2.80
CA GLU A 49 9.38 -5.31 1.93
C GLU A 49 9.83 -5.61 0.49
N ASN A 50 11.06 -6.11 0.31
CA ASN A 50 11.59 -6.49 -1.01
C ASN A 50 10.68 -7.50 -1.73
N ALA A 51 10.19 -8.51 -1.00
CA ALA A 51 9.29 -9.51 -1.55
C ALA A 51 7.93 -8.91 -1.96
N LEU A 52 7.39 -7.99 -1.15
CA LEU A 52 6.11 -7.34 -1.41
C LEU A 52 6.20 -6.42 -2.64
N THR A 53 7.24 -5.57 -2.70
CA THR A 53 7.51 -4.74 -3.88
C THR A 53 7.61 -5.60 -5.13
N HIS A 54 8.44 -6.64 -5.12
CA HIS A 54 8.63 -7.50 -6.29
C HIS A 54 7.32 -8.16 -6.76
N ARG A 55 6.53 -8.71 -5.83
CA ARG A 55 5.27 -9.39 -6.18
C ARG A 55 4.21 -8.42 -6.69
N LEU A 56 4.03 -7.26 -6.06
CA LEU A 56 3.06 -6.26 -6.50
C LEU A 56 3.45 -5.65 -7.86
N THR A 57 4.73 -5.35 -8.07
CA THR A 57 5.23 -4.88 -9.37
C THR A 57 5.01 -5.92 -10.47
N LYS A 58 5.21 -7.21 -10.17
CA LYS A 58 4.93 -8.30 -11.11
C LYS A 58 3.45 -8.42 -11.48
N MET A 59 2.54 -7.97 -10.61
CA MET A 59 1.10 -7.89 -10.86
C MET A 59 0.70 -6.61 -11.64
N GLY A 60 1.67 -5.76 -12.01
CA GLY A 60 1.42 -4.49 -12.70
C GLY A 60 1.06 -3.34 -11.78
N ILE A 61 1.15 -3.51 -10.45
CA ILE A 61 0.89 -2.44 -9.48
C ILE A 61 2.20 -1.66 -9.28
N PRO A 62 2.23 -0.36 -9.62
CA PRO A 62 3.40 0.47 -9.39
C PRO A 62 3.59 0.70 -7.90
N VAL A 63 4.72 0.24 -7.36
CA VAL A 63 5.08 0.38 -5.94
C VAL A 63 6.53 0.82 -5.86
N ILE A 64 6.79 1.77 -4.96
CA ILE A 64 8.14 2.17 -4.59
C ILE A 64 8.46 1.63 -3.20
N GLN A 65 9.74 1.38 -2.96
CA GLN A 65 10.22 0.98 -1.64
C GLN A 65 10.22 2.16 -0.68
N GLN A 66 10.14 1.86 0.61
CA GLN A 66 10.27 2.86 1.67
C GLN A 66 11.69 3.44 1.64
N HIS A 67 11.78 4.76 1.79
CA HIS A 67 13.04 5.47 1.89
C HIS A 67 13.54 5.45 3.34
N GLU A 68 14.86 5.34 3.49
CA GLU A 68 15.50 5.31 4.81
C GLU A 68 15.23 6.60 5.60
N LEU A 69 14.79 6.45 6.84
CA LEU A 69 14.63 7.56 7.78
C LEU A 69 15.68 7.44 8.88
N GLY A 70 16.43 8.53 9.14
CA GLY A 70 17.35 8.56 10.27
C GLY A 70 16.59 8.47 11.59
N VAL A 71 16.97 7.52 12.44
CA VAL A 71 16.41 7.35 13.78
C VAL A 71 17.40 7.91 14.78
N PHE A 72 16.89 8.75 15.68
CA PHE A 72 17.67 9.43 16.71
C PHE A 72 17.02 9.18 18.07
N ASP A 73 17.84 9.11 19.11
CA ASP A 73 17.40 9.07 20.50
C ASP A 73 16.97 10.47 20.99
N GLU A 74 16.42 10.55 22.20
CA GLU A 74 15.97 11.81 22.82
C GLU A 74 17.10 12.85 22.95
N ASP A 75 18.35 12.40 23.10
CA ASP A 75 19.53 13.25 23.19
C ASP A 75 20.16 13.62 21.83
N GLY A 76 19.55 13.15 20.74
CA GLY A 76 20.03 13.36 19.37
C GLY A 76 21.10 12.35 18.91
N THR A 77 21.44 11.34 19.72
CA THR A 77 22.33 10.25 19.30
C THR A 77 21.70 9.48 18.15
N SER A 78 22.44 9.26 17.06
CA SER A 78 21.95 8.46 15.94
C SER A 78 21.87 6.98 16.33
N LEU A 79 20.66 6.43 16.31
CA LEU A 79 20.39 5.01 16.60
C LEU A 79 20.49 4.13 15.35
N GLY A 80 20.41 4.74 14.17
CA GLY A 80 20.54 4.07 12.89
C GLY A 80 19.60 4.64 11.85
N ARG A 81 19.19 3.79 10.91
CA ARG A 81 18.23 4.12 9.86
C ARG A 81 17.08 3.13 9.91
N LEU A 82 15.86 3.64 9.89
CA LEU A 82 14.66 2.85 9.70
C LEU A 82 14.51 2.62 8.20
N CYS A 83 14.66 1.36 7.81
CA CYS A 83 14.53 0.90 6.42
C CYS A 83 13.34 -0.05 6.33
#